data_AF-A0A4E0RN86-F1
#
_entry.id   AF-A0A4E0RN86-F1
#
_cell.length_a   1.000
_cell.length_b   1.000
_cell.length_c   1.000
_cell.angle_alpha   90.00
_cell.angle_beta   90.00
_cell.angle_gamma   90.00
#
_symmetry.space_group_name_H-M   'P 1'
#
loop_
_entity.id
_entity.type
_entity.pdbx_description
1 polymer ?
#
loop_
_entity_poly.entity_id
_entity_poly.type
_entity_poly.pdbx_seq_one_letter_code
_entity_poly.pdbx_strand_id
1 'polypeptide(L)'
;MQRENFKRQGTGIDMRIIVPCLALLSLVLFVRGDDKDPHGPIREKCKDQFGLSSEDLKEAMEDPNDVGCYLLCFFKDLSIMDDSGEFDPLAAMDAIEESAKDGARPVIFSCYDQEKKSATKDTCARALEVVLCFKKEAPELYKNLGLFHPLGQ
;
A
#
# COMPACT_ATOMS: atom_id res chain seq x y z
N MET A 1 63.37 37.96 4.19
CA MET A 1 63.27 37.66 5.64
C MET A 1 61.92 38.23 6.11
N GLN A 2 60.78 37.55 5.93
CA GLN A 2 60.16 36.51 6.81
C GLN A 2 60.08 37.02 8.27
N ARG A 3 58.94 37.18 8.97
CA ARG A 3 57.68 36.41 9.09
C ARG A 3 56.54 37.30 9.63
N GLU A 4 55.35 37.27 9.01
CA GLU A 4 54.09 36.60 9.41
C GLU A 4 53.17 37.40 10.35
N ASN A 5 52.13 37.98 9.74
CA ASN A 5 50.93 38.50 10.39
C ASN A 5 49.90 37.37 10.50
N PHE A 6 49.47 37.04 11.73
CA PHE A 6 48.24 36.29 11.95
C PHE A 6 47.35 37.08 12.90
N LYS A 7 46.26 37.65 12.39
CA LYS A 7 45.14 38.09 13.22
C LYS A 7 43.82 37.78 12.53
N ARG A 8 43.09 36.88 13.18
CA ARG A 8 41.74 36.37 12.89
C ARG A 8 40.82 37.43 12.27
N GLN A 9 40.29 37.14 11.07
CA GLN A 9 39.03 37.74 10.62
C GLN A 9 37.89 37.09 11.40
N GLY A 10 37.25 37.87 12.27
CA GLY A 10 35.96 37.52 12.85
C GLY A 10 34.89 37.65 11.78
N THR A 11 34.33 36.52 11.36
CA THR A 11 33.10 36.49 10.56
C THR A 11 31.95 36.80 11.50
N GLY A 12 31.56 38.07 11.56
CA GLY A 12 30.30 38.49 12.15
C GLY A 12 29.16 37.97 11.28
N ILE A 13 28.63 36.80 11.63
CA ILE A 13 27.42 36.27 11.00
C ILE A 13 26.26 37.11 11.52
N ASP A 14 25.67 37.93 10.65
CA ASP A 14 24.58 38.83 11.00
C ASP A 14 23.33 38.02 11.40
N MET A 15 22.99 38.10 12.68
CA MET A 15 21.88 37.37 13.30
C MET A 15 20.51 37.71 12.67
N ARG A 16 20.42 38.82 11.91
CA ARG A 16 19.22 39.25 11.18
C ARG A 16 18.93 38.41 9.92
N ILE A 17 19.94 37.69 9.39
CA ILE A 17 19.80 36.82 8.21
C ILE A 17 19.45 35.37 8.62
N ILE A 18 19.88 34.96 9.81
CA ILE A 18 19.67 33.59 10.33
C ILE A 18 18.20 33.32 10.66
N VAL A 19 17.49 34.29 11.25
CA VAL A 19 16.10 34.14 11.71
C VAL A 19 15.10 33.85 10.56
N PRO A 20 15.08 34.59 9.43
CA PRO A 20 14.18 34.28 8.33
C PRO A 20 14.56 32.98 7.59
N CYS A 21 15.84 32.65 7.50
CA CYS A 21 16.28 31.38 6.89
C CYS A 21 15.87 30.16 7.73
N LEU A 22 15.98 30.21 9.06
CA LEU A 22 15.51 29.14 9.95
C LEU A 22 13.97 29.02 9.96
N ALA A 23 13.25 30.14 9.86
CA ALA A 23 11.79 30.15 9.74
C ALA A 23 11.30 29.55 8.41
N LEU A 24 12.01 29.81 7.30
CA LEU A 24 11.75 29.18 6.01
C LEU A 24 12.10 27.69 6.02
N LEU A 25 13.23 27.30 6.61
CA LEU A 25 13.63 25.89 6.76
C LEU A 25 12.65 25.09 7.62
N SER A 26 12.08 25.69 8.67
CA SER A 26 11.05 25.03 9.47
C SER A 26 9.73 24.89 8.70
N LEU A 27 9.34 25.85 7.85
CA LEU A 27 8.17 25.73 6.97
C LEU A 27 8.28 24.56 5.96
N VAL A 28 9.49 24.26 5.47
CA VAL A 28 9.74 23.12 4.57
C VAL A 28 9.70 21.77 5.30
N LEU A 29 10.01 21.75 6.60
CA LEU A 29 10.01 20.52 7.43
C LEU A 29 8.63 20.20 8.06
N PHE A 30 7.63 21.07 7.92
CA PHE A 30 6.26 20.84 8.41
C PHE A 30 5.33 20.15 7.41
N VAL A 31 5.85 19.58 6.31
CA VAL A 31 5.10 18.55 5.56
C VAL A 31 5.08 17.30 6.44
N ARG A 32 4.17 17.30 7.42
CA ARG A 32 3.81 16.17 8.27
C ARG A 32 3.52 14.99 7.34
N GLY A 33 4.25 13.90 7.51
CA GLY A 33 3.85 12.62 6.98
C GLY A 33 2.58 12.21 7.70
N ASP A 34 1.43 12.46 7.08
CA ASP A 34 0.21 11.77 7.46
C ASP A 34 0.46 10.26 7.24
N ASP A 35 -0.05 9.44 8.16
CA ASP A 35 -0.28 8.01 7.98
C ASP A 35 -1.24 7.79 6.81
N LYS A 36 -0.74 8.04 5.59
CA LYS A 36 -1.50 7.91 4.37
C LYS A 36 -1.58 6.44 4.09
N ASP A 37 -2.79 5.92 4.15
CA ASP A 37 -3.17 4.63 3.58
C ASP A 37 -2.37 4.38 2.28
N PRO A 38 -1.35 3.50 2.31
CA PRO A 38 -0.41 3.36 1.21
C PRO A 38 -1.07 2.76 -0.03
N HIS A 39 -2.23 2.13 0.16
CA HIS A 39 -2.99 1.47 -0.89
C HIS A 39 -4.14 2.33 -1.41
N GLY A 40 -4.43 3.48 -0.79
CA GLY A 40 -5.48 4.39 -1.21
C GLY A 40 -5.38 4.78 -2.71
N PRO A 41 -4.22 5.21 -3.22
CA PRO A 41 -4.07 5.52 -4.65
C PRO A 41 -4.33 4.33 -5.59
N ILE A 42 -3.98 3.11 -5.18
CA ILE A 42 -4.23 1.88 -5.96
C ILE A 42 -5.73 1.59 -6.01
N ARG A 43 -6.42 1.70 -4.87
CA ARG A 43 -7.87 1.52 -4.79
C ARG A 43 -8.60 2.53 -5.66
N GLU A 44 -8.20 3.81 -5.65
CA GLU A 44 -8.82 4.82 -6.53
C GLU A 44 -8.64 4.47 -7.99
N LYS A 45 -7.40 4.15 -8.39
CA LYS A 45 -7.08 3.79 -9.77
C LYS A 45 -7.92 2.61 -10.26
N CYS A 46 -8.00 1.54 -9.47
CA CYS A 46 -8.75 0.35 -9.85
C CYS A 46 -10.26 0.57 -9.81
N LYS A 47 -10.77 1.36 -8.85
CA LYS A 47 -12.18 1.76 -8.78
C LYS A 47 -12.59 2.51 -10.05
N ASP A 48 -11.81 3.53 -10.42
CA ASP A 48 -12.06 4.35 -11.61
C ASP A 48 -11.97 3.53 -12.91
N GLN A 49 -11.00 2.62 -13.00
CA GLN A 49 -10.81 1.77 -14.17
C GLN A 49 -12.05 0.91 -14.49
N PHE A 50 -12.76 0.44 -13.47
CA PHE A 50 -13.95 -0.41 -13.64
C PHE A 50 -15.27 0.34 -13.42
N GLY A 51 -15.22 1.67 -13.23
CA GLY A 51 -16.42 2.48 -13.04
C GLY A 51 -17.19 2.16 -11.77
N LEU A 52 -16.49 1.70 -10.71
CA LEU A 52 -17.09 1.41 -9.42
C LEU A 52 -17.32 2.70 -8.62
N SER A 53 -18.37 2.72 -7.82
CA SER A 53 -18.60 3.75 -6.81
C SER A 53 -17.90 3.39 -5.49
N SER A 54 -17.80 4.37 -4.58
CA SER A 54 -17.31 4.10 -3.22
C SER A 54 -18.28 3.19 -2.46
N GLU A 55 -19.57 3.26 -2.79
CA GLU A 55 -20.62 2.39 -2.27
C GLU A 55 -20.42 0.93 -2.70
N ASP A 56 -20.07 0.69 -3.97
CA ASP A 56 -19.79 -0.67 -4.47
C ASP A 56 -18.62 -1.32 -3.70
N LEU A 57 -17.55 -0.55 -3.43
CA LEU A 57 -16.43 -1.05 -2.64
C LEU A 57 -16.84 -1.32 -1.18
N LYS A 58 -17.69 -0.47 -0.60
CA LYS A 58 -18.21 -0.69 0.75
C LYS A 58 -19.05 -1.96 0.83
N GLU A 59 -19.89 -2.22 -0.16
CA GLU A 59 -20.67 -3.46 -0.26
C GLU A 59 -19.75 -4.67 -0.44
N ALA A 60 -18.68 -4.52 -1.23
CA ALA A 60 -17.69 -5.57 -1.47
C ALA A 60 -16.94 -6.04 -0.21
N MET A 61 -16.87 -5.21 0.84
CA MET A 61 -16.35 -5.65 2.14
C MET A 61 -17.12 -6.88 2.65
N GLU A 62 -18.45 -6.86 2.51
CA GLU A 62 -19.36 -7.91 2.95
C GLU A 62 -19.65 -8.95 1.85
N ASP A 63 -19.62 -8.58 0.58
CA ASP A 63 -19.79 -9.50 -0.54
C ASP A 63 -18.97 -9.11 -1.78
N PRO A 64 -17.77 -9.69 -1.99
CA PRO A 64 -16.87 -9.30 -3.06
C PRO A 64 -17.23 -9.92 -4.44
N ASN A 65 -18.35 -10.61 -4.58
CA ASN A 65 -18.65 -11.45 -5.75
C ASN A 65 -18.59 -10.71 -7.11
N ASP A 66 -18.89 -9.41 -7.13
CA ASP A 66 -18.97 -8.63 -8.37
C ASP A 66 -17.74 -7.72 -8.62
N VAL A 67 -16.70 -7.81 -7.79
CA VAL A 67 -15.51 -6.94 -7.87
C VAL A 67 -14.21 -7.69 -8.22
N GLY A 68 -14.31 -8.86 -8.85
CA GLY A 68 -13.15 -9.69 -9.23
C GLY A 68 -12.10 -8.95 -10.08
N CYS A 69 -12.51 -8.12 -11.03
CA CYS A 69 -11.55 -7.38 -11.86
C CYS A 69 -10.88 -6.22 -11.11
N TYR A 70 -11.60 -5.59 -10.18
CA TYR A 70 -11.01 -4.63 -9.26
C TYR A 70 -9.93 -5.28 -8.39
N LEU A 71 -10.21 -6.47 -7.85
CA LEU A 71 -9.25 -7.26 -7.06
C LEU A 71 -8.01 -7.63 -7.87
N LEU A 72 -8.18 -8.10 -9.11
CA LEU A 72 -7.07 -8.39 -10.01
C LEU A 72 -6.20 -7.13 -10.25
N CYS A 73 -6.82 -5.98 -10.54
CA CYS A 73 -6.10 -4.73 -10.71
C CYS A 73 -5.29 -4.35 -9.46
N PHE A 74 -5.91 -4.49 -8.29
CA PHE A 74 -5.29 -4.17 -7.01
C PHE A 74 -4.09 -5.08 -6.73
N PHE A 75 -4.24 -6.39 -6.91
CA PHE A 75 -3.15 -7.35 -6.69
C PHE A 75 -2.02 -7.22 -7.71
N LYS A 76 -2.31 -6.86 -8.95
CA LYS A 76 -1.28 -6.59 -9.96
C LYS A 76 -0.41 -5.39 -9.60
N ASP A 77 -1.01 -4.31 -9.08
CA ASP A 77 -0.22 -3.15 -8.62
C ASP A 77 0.69 -3.49 -7.43
N LEU A 78 0.29 -4.47 -6.62
CA LEU A 78 1.10 -5.00 -5.52
C LEU A 78 2.05 -6.14 -5.95
N SER A 79 2.06 -6.52 -7.24
CA SER A 79 2.79 -7.69 -7.75
C SER A 79 2.42 -9.02 -7.08
N ILE A 80 1.23 -9.09 -6.46
CA ILE A 80 0.67 -10.29 -5.83
C ILE A 80 0.04 -11.21 -6.87
N MET A 81 -0.42 -10.65 -7.99
CA MET A 81 -0.86 -11.41 -9.15
C MET A 81 -0.22 -10.86 -10.41
N ASP A 82 -0.02 -11.73 -11.40
CA ASP A 82 0.50 -11.33 -12.71
C ASP A 82 -0.63 -11.08 -13.75
N ASP A 83 -0.25 -10.82 -15.00
CA ASP A 83 -1.19 -10.64 -16.11
C ASP A 83 -2.01 -11.90 -16.43
N SER A 84 -1.50 -13.08 -16.06
CA SER A 84 -2.19 -14.37 -16.23
C SER A 84 -3.12 -14.71 -15.06
N GLY A 85 -3.15 -13.86 -14.03
CA GLY A 85 -3.91 -14.07 -12.81
C GLY A 85 -3.31 -15.15 -11.90
N GLU A 86 -2.03 -15.49 -12.08
CA GLU A 86 -1.32 -16.41 -11.17
C GLU A 86 -1.00 -15.67 -9.87
N PHE A 87 -1.33 -16.28 -8.73
CA PHE A 87 -1.11 -15.72 -7.41
C PHE A 87 0.31 -16.02 -6.90
N ASP A 88 1.04 -14.99 -6.49
CA ASP A 88 2.36 -15.11 -5.85
C ASP A 88 2.22 -15.06 -4.32
N PRO A 89 2.35 -16.20 -3.62
CA PRO A 89 2.22 -16.24 -2.17
C PRO A 89 3.37 -15.53 -1.44
N LEU A 90 4.54 -15.38 -2.06
CA LEU A 90 5.67 -14.68 -1.45
C LEU A 90 5.47 -13.17 -1.53
N ALA A 91 5.04 -12.66 -2.69
CA ALA A 91 4.65 -11.25 -2.82
C ALA A 91 3.48 -10.91 -1.89
N ALA A 92 2.50 -11.80 -1.75
CA ALA A 92 1.41 -11.63 -0.78
C ALA A 92 1.93 -11.57 0.67
N MET A 93 2.89 -12.42 1.03
CA MET A 93 3.53 -12.39 2.35
C MET A 93 4.29 -11.08 2.59
N ASP A 94 4.93 -10.51 1.57
CA ASP A 94 5.67 -9.26 1.67
C ASP A 94 4.76 -8.03 1.83
N ALA A 95 3.51 -8.11 1.35
CA ALA A 95 2.50 -7.07 1.52
C ALA A 95 1.84 -7.06 2.92
N ILE A 96 2.04 -8.10 3.73
CA ILE A 96 1.50 -8.19 5.09
C ILE A 96 2.46 -7.55 6.10
N GLU A 97 1.91 -6.82 7.08
CA GLU A 97 2.69 -6.29 8.20
C GLU A 97 3.43 -7.41 8.94
N GLU A 98 4.68 -7.14 9.34
CA GLU A 98 5.58 -8.15 9.91
C GLU A 98 4.97 -8.91 11.11
N SER A 99 4.21 -8.22 11.96
CA SER A 99 3.54 -8.79 13.14
C SER A 99 2.45 -9.81 12.80
N ALA A 100 1.86 -9.72 11.60
CA ALA A 100 0.79 -10.59 11.12
C ALA A 100 1.29 -11.72 10.21
N LYS A 101 2.54 -11.66 9.72
CA LYS A 101 3.10 -12.62 8.77
C LYS A 101 3.01 -14.08 9.25
N ASP A 102 3.36 -14.35 10.50
CA ASP A 102 3.34 -15.73 11.03
C ASP A 102 1.92 -16.32 11.06
N GLY A 103 0.92 -15.49 11.37
CA GLY A 103 -0.49 -15.90 11.32
C GLY A 103 -1.04 -16.00 9.90
N ALA A 104 -0.60 -15.13 8.99
CA ALA A 104 -1.07 -15.08 7.61
C ALA A 104 -0.45 -16.17 6.73
N ARG A 105 0.79 -16.59 7.00
CA ARG A 105 1.54 -17.58 6.22
C ARG A 105 0.76 -18.87 5.92
N PRO A 106 0.25 -19.62 6.90
CA PRO A 106 -0.47 -20.86 6.60
C PRO A 106 -1.71 -20.62 5.72
N VAL A 107 -2.37 -19.47 5.86
CA VAL A 107 -3.55 -19.11 5.10
C VAL A 107 -3.18 -18.77 3.65
N ILE A 108 -2.18 -17.91 3.45
CA ILE A 108 -1.68 -17.52 2.13
C ILE A 108 -1.27 -18.73 1.30
N PHE A 109 -0.49 -19.65 1.88
CA PHE A 109 -0.07 -20.84 1.17
C PHE A 109 -1.21 -21.85 0.95
N SER A 110 -2.17 -21.95 1.88
CA SER A 110 -3.40 -22.76 1.66
C SER A 110 -4.23 -22.23 0.50
N CYS A 111 -4.42 -20.90 0.42
CA CYS A 111 -5.18 -20.29 -0.66
C CYS A 111 -4.46 -20.37 -2.00
N TYR A 112 -3.13 -20.29 -2.02
CA TYR A 112 -2.32 -20.57 -3.22
C TYR A 112 -2.51 -22.01 -3.73
N ASP A 113 -2.46 -23.00 -2.84
CA ASP A 113 -2.68 -24.41 -3.22
C ASP A 113 -4.12 -24.69 -3.69
N GLN A 114 -5.10 -23.86 -3.29
CA GLN A 114 -6.47 -23.91 -3.79
C GLN A 114 -6.60 -23.22 -5.15
N GLU A 115 -6.02 -22.03 -5.31
CA GLU A 115 -6.02 -21.28 -6.56
C GLU A 115 -5.39 -22.10 -7.71
N LYS A 116 -4.30 -22.82 -7.47
CA LYS A 116 -3.70 -23.75 -8.45
C LYS A 116 -4.64 -24.82 -8.99
N LYS A 117 -5.71 -25.14 -8.25
CA LYS A 117 -6.73 -26.11 -8.64
C LYS A 117 -7.93 -25.44 -9.32
N SER A 118 -7.91 -24.12 -9.45
CA SER A 118 -8.94 -23.34 -10.12
C SER A 118 -9.16 -23.85 -11.54
N ALA A 119 -10.42 -24.07 -11.88
CA ALA A 119 -10.83 -24.48 -13.21
C ALA A 119 -11.21 -23.28 -14.10
N THR A 120 -11.32 -22.07 -13.52
CA THR A 120 -11.65 -20.87 -14.31
C THR A 120 -10.50 -20.51 -15.23
N LYS A 121 -10.77 -19.88 -16.37
CA LYS A 121 -9.75 -19.20 -17.20
C LYS A 121 -9.86 -17.68 -17.11
N ASP A 122 -10.87 -17.20 -16.39
CA ASP A 122 -11.11 -15.80 -16.15
C ASP A 122 -10.21 -15.34 -14.99
N THR A 123 -9.30 -14.42 -15.28
CA THR A 123 -8.33 -13.91 -14.32
C THR A 123 -8.97 -13.06 -13.23
N CYS A 124 -10.09 -12.37 -13.52
CA CYS A 124 -10.86 -11.65 -12.52
C CYS A 124 -11.56 -12.61 -11.56
N ALA A 125 -12.16 -13.68 -12.09
CA ALA A 125 -12.78 -14.71 -11.27
C ALA A 125 -11.74 -15.42 -10.37
N ARG A 126 -10.54 -15.63 -10.88
CA ARG A 126 -9.43 -16.21 -10.11
C ARG A 126 -8.95 -15.30 -8.97
N ALA A 127 -8.87 -14.00 -9.21
CA ALA A 127 -8.57 -13.03 -8.16
C ALA A 127 -9.64 -13.06 -7.05
N LEU A 128 -10.91 -13.18 -7.45
CA LEU A 128 -12.02 -13.35 -6.52
C LEU A 128 -11.91 -14.65 -5.71
N GLU A 129 -11.57 -15.78 -6.33
CA GLU A 129 -11.42 -17.07 -5.64
C GLU A 129 -10.39 -17.00 -4.50
N VAL A 130 -9.26 -16.33 -4.73
CA VAL A 130 -8.23 -16.10 -3.69
C VAL A 130 -8.79 -15.28 -2.52
N VAL A 131 -9.53 -14.21 -2.81
CA VAL A 131 -10.14 -13.36 -1.78
C VAL A 131 -11.22 -14.11 -0.99
N LEU A 132 -12.06 -14.89 -1.67
CA LEU A 132 -13.05 -15.75 -1.02
C LEU A 132 -12.38 -16.81 -0.13
N CYS A 133 -11.23 -17.34 -0.55
CA CYS A 133 -10.43 -18.21 0.30
C CYS A 133 -9.94 -17.48 1.57
N PHE A 134 -9.39 -16.27 1.45
CA PHE A 134 -8.97 -15.49 2.63
C PHE A 134 -10.13 -15.20 3.57
N LYS A 135 -11.28 -14.78 3.03
CA LYS A 135 -12.49 -14.51 3.80
C LYS A 135 -12.98 -15.74 4.57
N LYS A 136 -12.87 -16.93 3.98
CA LYS A 136 -13.27 -18.20 4.58
C LYS A 136 -12.27 -18.70 5.64
N GLU A 137 -10.99 -18.72 5.30
CA GLU A 137 -9.94 -19.34 6.13
C GLU A 137 -9.45 -18.40 7.25
N ALA A 138 -9.50 -17.08 7.03
CA ALA A 138 -9.04 -16.07 7.98
C ALA A 138 -9.91 -14.79 7.95
N PRO A 139 -11.16 -14.86 8.43
CA PRO A 139 -12.11 -13.75 8.37
C PRO A 139 -11.62 -12.49 9.09
N GLU A 140 -10.88 -12.63 10.19
CA GLU A 140 -10.30 -11.49 10.91
C GLU A 140 -9.13 -10.85 10.16
N LEU A 141 -8.30 -11.65 9.48
CA LEU A 141 -7.26 -11.10 8.59
C LEU A 141 -7.91 -10.36 7.42
N TYR A 142 -8.90 -10.99 6.77
CA TYR A 142 -9.63 -10.43 5.64
C TYR A 142 -10.20 -9.02 5.93
N LYS A 143 -10.84 -8.82 7.09
CA LYS A 143 -11.35 -7.50 7.51
C LYS A 143 -10.27 -6.42 7.61
N ASN A 144 -9.04 -6.83 7.91
CA ASN A 144 -7.91 -5.92 8.13
C ASN A 144 -7.02 -5.75 6.88
N LEU A 145 -7.28 -6.47 5.78
CA LEU A 145 -6.48 -6.36 4.54
C LEU A 145 -6.66 -5.01 3.82
N GLY A 146 -7.69 -4.24 4.17
CA GLY A 146 -7.93 -2.92 3.58
C GLY A 146 -8.22 -2.91 2.07
N LEU A 147 -8.57 -4.08 1.50
CA LEU A 147 -8.81 -4.26 0.05
C LEU A 147 -9.87 -3.29 -0.49
N PHE A 148 -10.84 -2.93 0.34
CA PHE A 148 -11.99 -2.11 -0.02
C PHE A 148 -12.16 -0.87 0.88
N HIS A 149 -11.13 -0.49 1.65
CA HIS A 149 -11.25 0.65 2.56
C HIS A 149 -11.60 1.94 1.79
N PRO A 150 -12.62 2.69 2.22
CA PRO A 150 -12.96 3.97 1.59
C PRO A 150 -11.79 4.95 1.66
N LEU A 151 -11.63 5.78 0.65
CA LEU A 151 -10.56 6.77 0.63
C LEU A 151 -10.87 7.95 1.56
N GLY A 152 -9.84 8.44 2.26
CA GLY A 152 -9.93 9.64 3.10
C GLY A 152 -10.54 9.42 4.49
N GLN A 153 -10.39 8.22 5.06
CA GLN A 153 -10.64 7.96 6.48
C GLN A 153 -9.38 8.12 7.33
#